data_AF-A0A7Y2TVG9-F1
#
_entry.id   AF-A0A7Y2TVG9-F1
#
_cell.length_a   1.000
_cell.length_b   1.000
_cell.length_c   1.000
_cell.angle_alpha   90.00
_cell.angle_beta   90.00
_cell.angle_gamma   90.00
#
_symmetry.space_group_name_H-M   'P 1'
#
loop_
_entity.id
_entity.type
_entity.pdbx_description
1 polymer ?
#
loop_
_entity_poly.entity_id
_entity_poly.type
_entity_poly.pdbx_seq_one_letter_code
_entity_poly.pdbx_strand_id
1 'polypeptide(L)' 'MPDLLIELFSEEIPAKMQARAAEDLKRLMTNALVEAGLTYASAGAFATPRRLVLTVEDLLAESPTVRE' A
#
# COMPACT_ATOMS: atom_id res chain seq x y z
N MET A 1 6.66 -15.11 -4.31
CA MET A 1 7.35 -13.82 -4.09
C MET A 1 7.03 -13.37 -2.66
N PRO A 2 7.72 -12.39 -2.03
CA PRO A 2 7.30 -11.92 -0.70
C PRO A 2 5.97 -11.17 -0.73
N ASP A 3 5.23 -11.22 0.37
CA ASP A 3 4.06 -10.39 0.60
C ASP A 3 4.43 -9.21 1.51
N LEU A 4 3.80 -8.06 1.27
CA LEU A 4 4.00 -6.84 2.02
C LEU A 4 2.72 -6.46 2.78
N LEU A 5 2.85 -6.28 4.10
CA LEU A 5 1.81 -5.72 4.96
C LEU A 5 2.27 -4.37 5.50
N ILE A 6 1.48 -3.34 5.25
CA ILE A 6 1.65 -2.02 5.87
C ILE A 6 0.45 -1.76 6.78
N GLU A 7 0.72 -1.41 8.03
CA GLU A 7 -0.28 -0.96 8.99
C GLU A 7 0.11 0.41 9.55
N LEU A 8 -0.78 1.38 9.40
CA LEU A 8 -0.60 2.73 9.91
C LEU A 8 -1.65 3.02 10.99
N PHE A 9 -1.22 3.60 12.11
CA PHE A 9 -2.15 4.21 13.06
C PHE A 9 -2.64 5.54 12.49
N SER A 10 -3.95 5.78 12.51
CA SER A 10 -4.61 6.88 11.78
C SER A 10 -5.53 7.71 12.67
N GLU A 11 -5.07 8.11 13.86
CA GLU A 11 -5.89 8.85 14.85
C GLU A 11 -6.33 10.25 14.40
N GLU A 12 -5.55 10.89 13.54
CA GLU A 12 -5.86 12.22 13.00
C GLU A 12 -6.89 12.18 11.84
N ILE A 13 -7.21 10.99 11.34
CA ILE A 13 -8.17 10.81 10.23
C ILE A 13 -9.58 10.61 10.83
N PRO A 14 -10.57 11.46 10.49
CA PRO A 14 -11.94 11.25 10.92
C PRO A 14 -12.49 9.90 10.48
N ALA A 15 -13.27 9.22 11.33
CA ALA A 15 -13.76 7.86 11.07
C ALA A 15 -14.43 7.69 9.69
N LYS A 16 -15.24 8.66 9.26
CA LYS A 16 -15.93 8.64 7.95
C LYS A 16 -14.98 8.74 6.74
N MET A 17 -13.74 9.19 6.96
CA MET A 17 -12.72 9.35 5.92
C MET A 17 -11.77 8.15 5.85
N GLN A 18 -11.77 7.24 6.84
CA GLN A 18 -10.82 6.12 6.93
C GLN A 18 -10.90 5.18 5.72
N ALA A 19 -12.11 4.82 5.28
CA ALA A 19 -12.28 3.96 4.10
C ALA A 19 -11.70 4.59 2.83
N ARG A 20 -11.97 5.87 2.60
CA ARG A 20 -11.37 6.61 1.48
C ARG A 20 -9.86 6.72 1.62
N ALA A 21 -9.36 6.98 2.83
CA ALA A 21 -7.92 7.07 3.09
C ALA A 21 -7.20 5.74 2.83
N ALA A 22 -7.82 4.59 3.13
CA ALA A 22 -7.28 3.27 2.78
C ALA A 22 -7.19 3.07 1.26
N GLU A 23 -8.23 3.47 0.51
CA GLU A 23 -8.20 3.41 -0.96
C GLU A 23 -7.16 4.38 -1.56
N ASP A 24 -7.03 5.58 -1.01
CA ASP A 24 -5.99 6.52 -1.43
C ASP A 24 -4.58 6.00 -1.12
N LEU A 25 -4.37 5.40 0.06
CA LEU A 25 -3.11 4.71 0.42
C LEU A 25 -2.78 3.62 -0.59
N LYS A 26 -3.75 2.73 -0.88
CA LYS A 26 -3.59 1.66 -1.87
C LYS A 26 -3.15 2.22 -3.21
N ARG A 27 -3.92 3.17 -3.77
CA ARG A 27 -3.65 3.78 -5.07
C ARG A 27 -2.27 4.41 -5.12
N LEU A 28 -1.92 5.22 -4.13
CA LEU A 28 -0.63 5.93 -4.09
C LEU A 28 0.54 4.95 -3.98
N MET A 29 0.42 3.92 -3.13
CA MET A 29 1.47 2.92 -2.96
C MET A 29 1.62 2.03 -4.19
N THR A 30 0.53 1.51 -4.74
CA THR A 30 0.62 0.64 -5.93
C THR A 30 1.17 1.39 -7.14
N ASN A 31 0.82 2.67 -7.32
CA ASN A 31 1.39 3.49 -8.37
C ASN A 31 2.90 3.67 -8.17
N ALA A 32 3.33 4.04 -6.96
CA ALA A 32 4.74 4.21 -6.64
C ALA A 32 5.55 2.91 -6.81
N LEU A 33 4.98 1.75 -6.44
CA LEU A 33 5.62 0.45 -6.67
C LEU A 33 5.86 0.20 -8.17
N VAL A 34 4.84 0.41 -9.01
CA VAL A 34 4.96 0.23 -10.46
C VAL A 34 5.96 1.22 -11.05
N GLU A 35 5.94 2.49 -10.63
CA GLU A 35 6.92 3.51 -11.06
C GLU A 35 8.35 3.12 -10.67
N ALA A 36 8.53 2.46 -9.52
CA ALA A 36 9.82 1.91 -9.07
C ALA A 36 10.21 0.59 -9.78
N GLY A 37 9.42 0.14 -10.76
CA GLY A 37 9.68 -1.11 -11.49
C GLY A 37 9.33 -2.38 -10.72
N LEU A 38 8.55 -2.27 -9.63
CA LEU A 38 8.05 -3.40 -8.87
C LEU A 38 6.65 -3.79 -9.35
N THR A 39 6.45 -5.09 -9.61
CA THR A 39 5.13 -5.65 -9.95
C THR A 39 4.64 -6.54 -8.82
N TYR A 40 3.32 -6.74 -8.76
CA TYR A 40 2.63 -7.49 -7.71
C TYR A 40 1.41 -8.20 -8.31
N ALA A 41 0.92 -9.26 -7.65
CA ALA A 41 -0.25 -10.00 -8.14
C ALA A 41 -1.57 -9.33 -7.75
N SER A 42 -1.69 -8.88 -6.50
CA SER A 42 -2.89 -8.18 -6.01
C SER A 42 -2.58 -7.23 -4.86
N ALA A 43 -3.48 -6.28 -4.61
CA ALA A 43 -3.39 -5.39 -3.46
C ALA A 43 -4.78 -5.18 -2.82
N GLY A 44 -4.83 -5.28 -1.49
CA GLY A 44 -6.03 -5.09 -0.68
C GLY A 44 -5.86 -3.93 0.29
N ALA A 45 -6.92 -3.17 0.56
CA ALA A 45 -6.88 -2.12 1.56
C ALA A 45 -8.07 -2.22 2.50
N PHE A 46 -7.79 -1.94 3.77
CA PHE A 46 -8.74 -2.11 4.85
C PHE A 46 -8.60 -0.94 5.82
N ALA A 47 -9.72 -0.61 6.47
CA ALA A 47 -9.76 0.45 7.44
C ALA A 47 -10.50 0.00 8.70
N THR A 48 -10.00 0.46 9.84
CA THR A 48 -10.74 0.53 11.09
C THR A 48 -10.81 2.00 11.52
N PRO A 49 -11.54 2.36 12.59
CA PRO A 49 -11.65 3.77 13.00
C PRO A 49 -10.33 4.49 13.30
N ARG A 50 -9.23 3.75 13.53
CA ARG A 50 -7.89 4.32 13.83
C ARG A 50 -6.74 3.57 13.15
N ARG A 51 -7.02 2.73 12.15
CA ARG A 51 -5.96 2.01 11.41
C ARG A 51 -6.26 1.98 9.93
N LEU A 52 -5.23 2.16 9.13
CA LEU A 52 -5.22 1.86 7.70
C LEU A 52 -4.30 0.68 7.47
N VAL A 53 -4.75 -0.29 6.68
CA VAL A 53 -3.97 -1.48 6.33
C VAL A 53 -3.92 -1.61 4.82
N LEU A 54 -2.74 -1.91 4.28
CA LEU A 54 -2.50 -2.28 2.89
C LEU A 54 -1.81 -3.65 2.88
N THR A 55 -2.37 -4.58 2.12
CA THR A 55 -1.72 -5.85 1.74
C THR A 55 -1.32 -5.78 0.27
N VAL A 56 -0.12 -6.28 -0.05
CA VAL A 56 0.35 -6.46 -1.42
C VAL A 56 0.91 -7.87 -1.53
N GLU A 57 0.32 -8.67 -2.40
CA GLU A 57 0.63 -10.10 -2.55
C GLU A 57 1.56 -10.33 -3.75
N ASP A 58 2.51 -11.26 -3.59
CA ASP A 58 3.48 -11.63 -4.62
C ASP A 58 4.25 -10.43 -5.21
N LEU A 59 4.79 -9.56 -4.34
CA LEU A 59 5.60 -8.42 -4.73
C LEU A 59 7.02 -8.85 -5.14
N LEU A 60 7.57 -8.27 -6.21
CA LEU A 60 8.99 -8.49 -6.54
C LEU A 60 9.91 -8.20 -5.35
N ALA A 61 10.91 -9.06 -5.12
CA ALA A 61 11.79 -8.98 -3.96
C ALA A 61 12.75 -7.78 -3.99
N GLU A 62 13.02 -7.24 -5.18
CA GLU A 62 13.90 -6.10 -5.37
C GLU A 62 13.45 -5.29 -6.60
N SER A 63 13.69 -3.97 -6.55
CA SER A 63 13.50 -3.11 -7.70
C SER A 63 14.64 -3.29 -8.72
N PRO A 64 14.44 -2.93 -9.99
CA PRO A 64 15.52 -2.94 -10.97
C PRO A 64 16.70 -2.08 -10.53
N THR A 65 17.92 -2.46 -10.92
CA THR A 65 19.10 -1.62 -10.74
C THR A 65 18.99 -0.37 -11.60
N VAL A 66 19.06 0.81 -10.97
CA VAL A 66 19.13 2.11 -11.66
C VAL A 66 20.58 2.59 -11.70
N ARG A 67 21.03 3.11 -12.84
CA ARG A 67 22.32 3.79 -12.99
C ARG A 67 22.06 5.27 -13.26
N GLU A 68 22.83 6.14 -12.62
CA GLU A 68 22.83 7.60 -12.85
C GLU A 68 23.50 7.97 -14.18
#